data_AF-A0A224XE69-F1
#
_entry.id   AF-A0A224XE69-F1
#
_cell.length_a   1.000
_cell.length_b   1.000
_cell.length_c   1.000
_cell.angle_alpha   90.00
_cell.angle_beta   90.00
_cell.angle_gamma   90.00
#
_symmetry.space_group_name_H-M   'P 1'
#
loop_
_entity.id
_entity.type
_entity.pdbx_description
1 polymer ?
#
loop_
_entity_poly.entity_id
_entity_poly.type
_entity_poly.pdbx_seq_one_letter_code
_entity_poly.pdbx_strand_id
1 'polypeptide(L)'
;VSRSPFTRKFDANHETLTLGEDFIVQYDNSTSVEEYVEYLNKKCENIHKKYRRTMWDFETNITHQTRKKSMVTSLEMTQFQKNLNEALQPLKSLPVNNPNLERQIKLLYLPGMASLPDYKITEFEQVLYAMSTIYNAAAVNEWQNPLERVSADPVIVNRMAKSRDPDELKYYWLEWRKATGKRIRSLYEQYVELMDLTAKSNGFSDAGEMWTRRYETEDFMQLLGSHWEDMRPLYNELHAYVRHGLHQTYGAVNNATDTGTIPVHLTGDLWGEDWRNLYQLLAPYHDDLNYMDIDLMEKENDLPALLPTMNNVVAAIRTGNRKKLTVRKMVNEAEKMFHSLGFEKLPPSFWNKSVFVKSNVSEMTCQPSVWDMLGNNDYRMKFCGKSTMDDFFKVHEMLAKIEYFAQYQNLSFPFREAANPSFGDAIAGAIALSAKSRRHLEMINMIPRQKRIKEADTNFLVRMALEKVASLPYSYIIDLWRHRVFQGEIPNSQYNEKWWELRTQYQGVSPPVERNEEDFDIGSKLEVAANKPYIKYFLSTLMEFQIHEALCEQAG
;
A
#
# COMPACT_ATOMS: atom_id res chain seq x y z
N VAL A 1 -19.22 -45.89 7.73
CA VAL A 1 -19.92 -45.25 8.87
C VAL A 1 -19.68 -43.76 8.75
N SER A 2 -20.60 -42.85 8.44
CA SER A 2 -22.01 -42.84 8.06
C SER A 2 -22.18 -41.66 7.09
N ARG A 3 -22.81 -41.89 5.93
CA ARG A 3 -23.16 -40.83 4.97
C ARG A 3 -24.20 -39.90 5.61
N SER A 4 -23.95 -38.60 5.58
CA SER A 4 -24.92 -37.56 5.97
C SER A 4 -26.11 -37.57 4.99
N PRO A 5 -27.38 -37.63 5.46
CA PRO A 5 -28.54 -37.70 4.58
C PRO A 5 -29.27 -36.35 4.54
N PHE A 6 -28.77 -35.36 3.81
CA PHE A 6 -29.56 -34.15 3.50
C PHE A 6 -29.21 -33.58 2.12
N THR A 7 -29.66 -34.25 1.07
CA THR A 7 -29.91 -33.65 -0.24
C THR A 7 -31.42 -33.59 -0.44
N ARG A 8 -32.06 -32.46 -0.11
CA ARG A 8 -33.45 -32.21 -0.52
C ARG A 8 -33.44 -31.45 -1.85
N LYS A 9 -34.18 -31.99 -2.82
CA LYS A 9 -34.52 -31.34 -4.08
C LYS A 9 -35.28 -30.04 -3.80
N PHE A 10 -34.98 -29.02 -4.58
CA PHE A 10 -35.69 -27.75 -4.63
C PHE A 10 -37.14 -28.04 -5.06
N ASP A 11 -38.11 -27.77 -4.18
CA ASP A 11 -39.53 -27.75 -4.53
C ASP A 11 -40.04 -26.36 -4.21
N ALA A 12 -40.54 -25.67 -5.24
CA ALA A 12 -41.00 -24.31 -5.16
C ALA A 12 -42.40 -24.29 -4.54
N ASN A 13 -42.48 -24.31 -3.21
CA ASN A 13 -43.49 -23.60 -2.40
C ASN A 13 -43.38 -23.98 -0.92
N HIS A 14 -43.41 -22.93 -0.09
CA HIS A 14 -43.53 -22.88 1.38
C HIS A 14 -42.27 -22.96 2.27
N GLU A 15 -42.15 -21.87 3.04
CA GLU A 15 -41.45 -21.66 4.31
C GLU A 15 -39.92 -21.83 4.32
N THR A 16 -39.27 -20.69 4.08
CA THR A 16 -37.86 -20.41 4.29
C THR A 16 -37.42 -20.68 5.72
N LEU A 17 -36.89 -21.88 5.96
CA LEU A 17 -35.81 -22.07 6.92
C LEU A 17 -34.61 -21.25 6.42
N THR A 18 -34.28 -20.18 7.15
CA THR A 18 -33.07 -19.39 6.92
C THR A 18 -31.84 -20.27 7.17
N LEU A 19 -31.40 -20.97 6.13
CA LEU A 19 -30.06 -21.57 6.07
C LEU A 19 -29.05 -20.45 6.33
N GLY A 20 -28.14 -20.66 7.29
CA GLY A 20 -27.12 -19.68 7.65
C GLY A 20 -26.33 -19.18 6.43
N GLU A 21 -25.73 -18.00 6.56
CA GLU A 21 -25.00 -17.33 5.47
C GLU A 21 -23.92 -18.24 4.82
N ASP A 22 -23.39 -19.22 5.58
CA ASP A 22 -22.28 -20.11 5.20
C ASP A 22 -22.67 -21.31 4.31
N PHE A 23 -23.98 -21.61 4.17
CA PHE A 23 -24.42 -22.76 3.37
C PHE A 23 -24.61 -22.37 1.89
N ILE A 24 -23.88 -23.05 1.00
CA ILE A 24 -23.99 -22.93 -0.45
C ILE A 24 -24.69 -24.18 -0.98
N VAL A 25 -25.82 -23.99 -1.66
CA VAL A 25 -26.52 -25.08 -2.35
C VAL A 25 -25.64 -25.55 -3.50
N GLN A 26 -25.43 -26.86 -3.64
CA GLN A 26 -24.61 -27.41 -4.71
C GLN A 26 -25.30 -27.28 -6.06
N TYR A 27 -24.50 -27.10 -7.12
CA TYR A 27 -25.02 -27.01 -8.49
C TYR A 27 -25.78 -28.27 -8.88
N ASP A 28 -26.92 -28.11 -9.55
CA ASP A 28 -27.66 -29.17 -10.21
C ASP A 28 -28.03 -28.76 -11.64
N ASN A 29 -28.24 -29.76 -12.50
CA ASN A 29 -28.57 -29.52 -13.91
C ASN A 29 -29.99 -28.95 -14.13
N SER A 30 -30.77 -28.73 -13.07
CA SER A 30 -32.10 -28.11 -13.18
C SER A 30 -32.05 -26.59 -13.12
N THR A 31 -30.92 -26.02 -12.71
CA THR A 31 -30.64 -24.57 -12.69
C THR A 31 -29.70 -24.20 -13.82
N SER A 32 -29.94 -23.08 -14.50
CA SER A 32 -28.97 -22.57 -15.48
C SER A 32 -27.65 -22.15 -14.79
N VAL A 33 -26.53 -22.19 -15.52
CA VAL A 33 -25.23 -21.78 -14.97
C VAL A 33 -25.28 -20.30 -14.59
N GLU A 34 -25.95 -19.48 -15.39
CA GLU A 34 -26.18 -18.05 -15.16
C GLU A 34 -26.89 -17.79 -13.82
N GLU A 35 -28.03 -18.45 -13.59
CA GLU A 35 -28.80 -18.28 -12.35
C GLU A 35 -28.00 -18.74 -11.12
N TYR A 36 -27.24 -19.82 -11.27
CA TYR A 36 -26.42 -20.35 -10.19
C TYR A 36 -25.25 -19.42 -9.83
N VAL A 37 -24.55 -18.87 -10.84
CA VAL A 37 -23.48 -17.89 -10.61
C VAL A 37 -24.03 -16.61 -9.99
N GLU A 38 -25.21 -16.15 -10.40
CA GLU A 38 -25.87 -14.99 -9.78
C GLU A 38 -26.24 -15.25 -8.30
N TYR A 39 -26.66 -16.47 -7.98
CA TYR A 39 -26.84 -16.91 -6.59
C TYR A 39 -25.53 -16.86 -5.79
N LEU A 40 -24.42 -17.37 -6.37
CA LEU A 40 -23.10 -17.32 -5.74
C LEU A 40 -22.61 -15.88 -5.54
N ASN A 41 -22.81 -15.00 -6.52
CA ASN A 41 -22.48 -13.58 -6.43
C ASN A 41 -23.14 -12.92 -5.20
N LYS A 42 -24.44 -13.15 -5.00
CA LYS A 42 -25.18 -12.62 -3.84
C LYS A 42 -24.66 -13.16 -2.51
N LYS A 43 -24.33 -14.45 -2.46
CA LYS A 43 -23.72 -15.08 -1.28
C LYS A 43 -22.36 -14.46 -0.96
N CYS A 44 -21.51 -14.30 -1.97
CA CYS A 44 -20.21 -13.66 -1.83
C CYS A 44 -20.34 -12.21 -1.35
N GLU A 45 -21.24 -11.42 -1.94
CA GLU A 45 -21.46 -10.03 -1.54
C GLU A 45 -21.90 -9.93 -0.06
N ASN A 46 -22.79 -10.80 0.40
CA ASN A 46 -23.29 -10.79 1.78
C ASN A 46 -22.21 -11.12 2.81
N ILE A 47 -21.43 -12.20 2.60
CA ILE A 47 -20.36 -12.56 3.55
C ILE A 47 -19.26 -11.49 3.55
N HIS A 48 -18.92 -10.90 2.40
CA HIS A 48 -17.94 -9.81 2.32
C HIS A 48 -18.45 -8.53 3.00
N LYS A 49 -19.76 -8.20 2.93
CA LYS A 49 -20.35 -7.10 3.72
C LYS A 49 -20.14 -7.32 5.22
N LYS A 50 -20.40 -8.54 5.73
CA LYS A 50 -20.19 -8.91 7.13
C LYS A 50 -18.72 -8.80 7.54
N TYR A 51 -17.83 -9.32 6.69
CA TYR A 51 -16.39 -9.25 6.89
C TYR A 51 -15.89 -7.80 6.96
N ARG A 52 -16.20 -6.99 5.94
CA ARG A 52 -15.76 -5.59 5.87
C ARG A 52 -16.25 -4.75 7.05
N ARG A 53 -17.50 -4.95 7.49
CA ARG A 53 -18.03 -4.28 8.70
C ARG A 53 -17.24 -4.67 9.94
N THR A 54 -16.97 -5.96 10.13
CA THR A 54 -16.22 -6.44 11.29
C THR A 54 -14.77 -5.93 11.29
N MET A 55 -14.12 -5.95 10.12
CA MET A 55 -12.76 -5.44 9.98
C MET A 55 -12.69 -3.92 10.18
N TRP A 56 -13.67 -3.17 9.67
CA TRP A 56 -13.78 -1.74 9.94
C TRP A 56 -13.86 -1.44 11.44
N ASP A 57 -14.74 -2.15 12.17
CA ASP A 57 -14.89 -1.98 13.62
C ASP A 57 -13.59 -2.29 14.36
N PHE A 58 -12.87 -3.34 13.93
CA PHE A 58 -11.57 -3.71 14.51
C PHE A 58 -10.48 -2.67 14.21
N GLU A 59 -10.35 -2.21 12.98
CA GLU A 59 -9.28 -1.31 12.57
C GLU A 59 -9.44 0.12 13.11
N THR A 60 -10.68 0.53 13.40
CA THR A 60 -11.02 1.86 13.95
C THR A 60 -11.22 1.86 15.47
N ASN A 61 -11.35 0.68 16.09
CA ASN A 61 -11.45 0.52 17.53
C ASN A 61 -10.89 -0.85 17.97
N ILE A 62 -9.59 -0.90 18.21
CA ILE A 62 -8.87 -2.10 18.64
C ILE A 62 -9.19 -2.37 20.11
N THR A 63 -9.91 -3.46 20.37
CA THR A 63 -10.22 -3.98 21.70
C THR A 63 -10.13 -5.50 21.68
N HIS A 64 -10.10 -6.16 22.84
CA HIS A 64 -10.17 -7.63 22.88
C HIS A 64 -11.44 -8.17 22.18
N GLN A 65 -12.57 -7.47 22.31
CA GLN A 65 -13.84 -7.89 21.71
C GLN A 65 -13.83 -7.75 20.18
N THR A 66 -13.44 -6.58 19.66
CA THR A 66 -13.37 -6.35 18.21
C THR A 66 -12.33 -7.25 17.55
N ARG A 67 -11.21 -7.51 18.23
CA ARG A 67 -10.18 -8.47 17.79
C ARG A 67 -10.71 -9.91 17.72
N LYS A 68 -11.39 -10.38 18.77
CA LYS A 68 -11.99 -11.73 18.76
C LYS A 68 -13.00 -11.86 17.61
N LYS A 69 -13.82 -10.84 17.41
CA LYS A 69 -14.83 -10.82 16.35
C LYS A 69 -14.19 -10.84 14.96
N SER A 70 -13.15 -10.04 14.71
CA SER A 70 -12.45 -10.05 13.42
C SER A 70 -11.83 -11.41 13.10
N MET A 71 -11.20 -12.06 14.09
CA MET A 71 -10.64 -13.41 13.91
C MET A 71 -11.72 -14.46 13.58
N VAL A 72 -12.85 -14.44 14.29
CA VAL A 72 -13.98 -15.36 14.00
C VAL A 72 -14.51 -15.13 12.59
N THR A 73 -14.76 -13.87 12.20
CA THR A 73 -15.28 -13.57 10.85
C THR A 73 -14.27 -13.91 9.75
N SER A 74 -12.95 -13.80 10.00
CA SER A 74 -11.93 -14.29 9.06
C SER A 74 -11.98 -15.81 8.85
N LEU A 75 -12.22 -16.58 9.92
CA LEU A 75 -12.40 -18.04 9.81
C LEU A 75 -13.68 -18.39 9.05
N GLU A 76 -14.79 -17.70 9.31
CA GLU A 76 -16.04 -17.85 8.54
C GLU A 76 -15.83 -17.57 7.05
N MET A 77 -15.11 -16.49 6.70
CA MET A 77 -14.75 -16.17 5.31
C MET A 77 -13.94 -17.29 4.66
N THR A 78 -12.98 -17.84 5.39
CA THR A 78 -12.12 -18.94 4.90
C THR A 78 -12.94 -20.20 4.65
N GLN A 79 -13.83 -20.56 5.57
CA GLN A 79 -14.74 -21.69 5.40
C GLN A 79 -15.73 -21.47 4.25
N PHE A 80 -16.27 -20.26 4.10
CA PHE A 80 -17.11 -19.90 2.97
C PHE A 80 -16.36 -20.06 1.64
N GLN A 81 -15.11 -19.60 1.55
CA GLN A 81 -14.30 -19.76 0.35
C GLN A 81 -14.10 -21.24 0.00
N LYS A 82 -13.86 -22.10 1.00
CA LYS A 82 -13.77 -23.56 0.80
C LYS A 82 -15.06 -24.12 0.20
N ASN A 83 -16.21 -23.80 0.80
CA ASN A 83 -17.52 -24.23 0.31
C ASN A 83 -17.79 -23.69 -1.11
N LEU A 84 -17.37 -22.45 -1.40
CA LEU A 84 -17.51 -21.83 -2.71
C LEU A 84 -16.67 -22.58 -3.76
N ASN A 85 -15.43 -22.95 -3.43
CA ASN A 85 -14.57 -23.72 -4.33
C ASN A 85 -15.17 -25.09 -4.66
N GLU A 86 -15.78 -25.77 -3.67
CA GLU A 86 -16.48 -27.04 -3.87
C GLU A 86 -17.70 -26.85 -4.79
N ALA A 87 -18.51 -25.82 -4.52
CA ALA A 87 -19.69 -25.46 -5.30
C ALA A 87 -19.39 -25.09 -6.76
N LEU A 88 -18.19 -24.55 -7.03
CA LEU A 88 -17.73 -24.18 -8.38
C LEU A 88 -17.13 -25.36 -9.16
N GLN A 89 -16.76 -26.48 -8.51
CA GLN A 89 -16.14 -27.61 -9.22
C GLN A 89 -16.97 -28.13 -10.41
N PRO A 90 -18.29 -28.33 -10.29
CA PRO A 90 -19.10 -28.82 -11.40
C PRO A 90 -19.11 -27.87 -12.59
N LEU A 91 -18.94 -26.56 -12.36
CA LEU A 91 -19.02 -25.55 -13.43
C LEU A 91 -17.79 -25.54 -14.32
N LYS A 92 -16.63 -26.00 -13.85
CA LYS A 92 -15.36 -25.96 -14.60
C LYS A 92 -15.36 -26.77 -15.89
N SER A 93 -16.11 -27.87 -15.91
CA SER A 93 -16.19 -28.78 -17.05
C SER A 93 -17.35 -28.45 -17.99
N LEU A 94 -18.20 -27.49 -17.63
CA LEU A 94 -19.34 -27.10 -18.45
C LEU A 94 -18.90 -26.13 -19.54
N PRO A 95 -19.37 -26.29 -20.79
CA PRO A 95 -19.14 -25.32 -21.83
C PRO A 95 -19.93 -24.05 -21.53
N VAL A 96 -19.23 -22.95 -21.29
CA VAL A 96 -19.82 -21.63 -21.06
C VAL A 96 -19.55 -20.74 -22.27
N ASN A 97 -20.60 -20.43 -23.04
CA ASN A 97 -20.46 -19.63 -24.26
C ASN A 97 -20.39 -18.11 -24.01
N ASN A 98 -20.73 -17.66 -22.79
CA ASN A 98 -20.71 -16.24 -22.42
C ASN A 98 -19.36 -15.88 -21.78
N PRO A 99 -18.50 -15.07 -22.42
CA PRO A 99 -17.17 -14.74 -21.88
C PRO A 99 -17.20 -14.04 -20.52
N ASN A 100 -18.24 -13.24 -20.24
CA ASN A 100 -18.38 -12.58 -18.94
C ASN A 100 -18.78 -13.58 -17.84
N LEU A 101 -19.55 -14.61 -18.17
CA LEU A 101 -19.91 -15.65 -17.23
C LEU A 101 -18.72 -16.57 -16.95
N GLU A 102 -17.99 -16.96 -17.99
CA GLU A 102 -16.74 -17.71 -17.88
C GLU A 102 -15.73 -16.95 -17.00
N ARG A 103 -15.55 -15.65 -17.25
CA ARG A 103 -14.67 -14.80 -16.44
C ARG A 103 -15.14 -14.70 -14.99
N GLN A 104 -16.45 -14.60 -14.72
CA GLN A 104 -16.96 -14.59 -13.35
C GLN A 104 -16.65 -15.91 -12.62
N ILE A 105 -16.90 -17.05 -13.26
CA ILE A 105 -16.60 -18.38 -12.69
C ILE A 105 -15.11 -18.47 -12.37
N LYS A 106 -14.26 -18.02 -13.30
CA LYS A 106 -12.80 -17.99 -13.15
C LYS A 106 -12.34 -17.11 -11.97
N LEU A 107 -12.93 -15.93 -11.78
CA LEU A 107 -12.58 -15.02 -10.69
C LEU A 107 -13.13 -15.47 -9.33
N LEU A 108 -14.30 -16.08 -9.30
CA LEU A 108 -14.84 -16.71 -8.08
C LEU A 108 -13.99 -17.93 -7.67
N TYR A 109 -13.38 -18.61 -8.64
CA TYR A 109 -12.54 -19.77 -8.43
C TYR A 109 -11.09 -19.37 -8.11
N LEU A 110 -10.85 -19.02 -6.84
CA LEU A 110 -9.52 -18.78 -6.29
C LEU A 110 -9.37 -19.58 -5.00
N PRO A 111 -8.95 -20.86 -5.06
CA PRO A 111 -8.90 -21.65 -3.85
C PRO A 111 -7.89 -21.12 -2.84
N GLY A 112 -6.73 -20.65 -3.33
CA GLY A 112 -5.70 -20.07 -2.47
C GLY A 112 -5.39 -21.00 -1.31
N MET A 113 -5.28 -20.47 -0.09
CA MET A 113 -5.06 -21.27 1.11
C MET A 113 -6.17 -22.30 1.40
N ALA A 114 -7.39 -22.08 0.92
CA ALA A 114 -8.53 -22.97 1.18
C ALA A 114 -8.43 -24.32 0.44
N SER A 115 -7.41 -24.51 -0.40
CA SER A 115 -7.06 -25.82 -0.98
C SER A 115 -6.38 -26.77 0.02
N LEU A 116 -5.82 -26.24 1.11
CA LEU A 116 -5.09 -27.03 2.09
C LEU A 116 -6.01 -27.64 3.17
N PRO A 117 -5.56 -28.70 3.87
CA PRO A 117 -6.27 -29.20 5.05
C PRO A 117 -6.39 -28.14 6.17
N ASP A 118 -7.45 -28.22 6.97
CA ASP A 118 -7.79 -27.20 7.99
C ASP A 118 -6.64 -26.94 9.00
N TYR A 119 -5.85 -27.96 9.33
CA TYR A 119 -4.71 -27.79 10.23
C TYR A 119 -3.57 -26.96 9.60
N LYS A 120 -3.35 -27.06 8.28
CA LYS A 120 -2.38 -26.24 7.55
C LYS A 120 -2.86 -24.81 7.35
N ILE A 121 -4.16 -24.62 7.12
CA ILE A 121 -4.78 -23.28 7.10
C ILE A 121 -4.57 -22.60 8.45
N THR A 122 -4.85 -23.32 9.55
CA THR A 122 -4.66 -22.81 10.91
C THR A 122 -3.20 -22.46 11.19
N GLU A 123 -2.26 -23.31 10.77
CA GLU A 123 -0.81 -23.06 10.89
C GLU A 123 -0.39 -21.78 10.14
N PHE A 124 -0.85 -21.60 8.90
CA PHE A 124 -0.59 -20.40 8.11
C PHE A 124 -1.11 -19.12 8.77
N GLU A 125 -2.37 -19.13 9.22
CA GLU A 125 -2.97 -17.97 9.91
C GLU A 125 -2.19 -17.62 11.19
N GLN A 126 -1.74 -18.63 11.95
CA GLN A 126 -0.92 -18.43 13.15
C GLN A 126 0.44 -17.83 12.83
N VAL A 127 1.14 -18.34 11.80
CA VAL A 127 2.44 -17.82 11.36
C VAL A 127 2.31 -16.38 10.87
N LEU A 128 1.34 -16.09 9.99
CA LEU A 128 1.11 -14.75 9.46
C LEU A 128 0.74 -13.75 10.57
N TYR A 129 -0.11 -14.19 11.50
CA TYR A 129 -0.47 -13.40 12.67
C TYR A 129 0.73 -13.12 13.58
N ALA A 130 1.58 -14.13 13.82
CA ALA A 130 2.79 -13.97 14.64
C ALA A 130 3.76 -12.97 14.01
N MET A 131 4.03 -13.06 12.70
CA MET A 131 4.88 -12.10 11.98
C MET A 131 4.32 -10.67 12.05
N SER A 132 3.03 -10.50 11.76
CA SER A 132 2.36 -9.20 11.81
C SER A 132 2.34 -8.62 13.23
N THR A 133 2.15 -9.47 14.25
CA THR A 133 2.15 -9.05 15.66
C THR A 133 3.53 -8.60 16.10
N ILE A 134 4.59 -9.34 15.73
CA ILE A 134 5.98 -8.95 16.03
C ILE A 134 6.27 -7.56 15.45
N TYR A 135 5.88 -7.32 14.20
CA TYR A 135 6.09 -6.04 13.55
C TYR A 135 5.31 -4.91 14.23
N ASN A 136 4.00 -5.08 14.44
CA ASN A 136 3.14 -4.02 14.96
C ASN A 136 3.41 -3.70 16.43
N ALA A 137 3.85 -4.68 17.23
CA ALA A 137 4.22 -4.49 18.63
C ALA A 137 5.68 -4.07 18.82
N ALA A 138 6.45 -3.93 17.75
CA ALA A 138 7.86 -3.58 17.85
C ALA A 138 8.04 -2.16 18.39
N ALA A 139 8.93 -2.07 19.38
CA ALA A 139 9.46 -0.83 19.91
C ALA A 139 10.97 -0.97 20.08
N VAL A 140 11.68 0.14 20.10
CA VAL A 140 13.12 0.21 20.38
C VAL A 140 13.35 1.18 21.53
N ASN A 141 14.52 1.13 22.15
CA ASN A 141 14.86 2.13 23.16
C ASN A 141 15.06 3.49 22.48
N GLU A 142 14.71 4.58 23.16
CA GLU A 142 15.01 5.92 22.64
C GLU A 142 16.52 6.18 22.71
N TRP A 143 17.08 6.80 21.67
CA TRP A 143 18.52 7.04 21.50
C TRP A 143 19.17 7.73 22.69
N GLN A 144 18.53 8.79 23.21
CA GLN A 144 19.03 9.60 24.33
C GLN A 144 18.45 9.16 25.67
N ASN A 145 17.32 8.44 25.66
CA ASN A 145 16.68 7.92 26.87
C ASN A 145 16.41 6.41 26.77
N PRO A 146 17.38 5.54 27.13
CA PRO A 146 17.23 4.09 26.98
C PRO A 146 16.10 3.45 27.81
N LEU A 147 15.54 4.17 28.78
CA LEU A 147 14.41 3.70 29.59
C LEU A 147 13.06 3.88 28.88
N GLU A 148 13.01 4.73 27.86
CA GLU A 148 11.82 5.00 27.06
C GLU A 148 11.79 4.10 25.81
N ARG A 149 10.60 3.62 25.47
CA ARG A 149 10.38 2.71 24.33
C ARG A 149 9.55 3.41 23.27
N VAL A 150 10.06 3.45 22.04
CA VAL A 150 9.44 4.18 20.93
C VAL A 150 9.14 3.26 19.74
N SER A 151 7.99 3.46 19.11
CA SER A 151 7.53 2.74 17.92
C SER A 151 8.00 3.42 16.62
N ALA A 152 7.86 2.72 15.49
CA ALA A 152 8.19 3.29 14.17
C ALA A 152 7.48 4.61 13.89
N ASP A 153 6.14 4.60 13.88
CA ASP A 153 5.31 5.80 13.73
C ASP A 153 4.79 6.25 15.11
N PRO A 154 4.91 7.55 15.48
CA PRO A 154 5.53 8.62 14.70
C PRO A 154 7.02 8.81 14.96
N VAL A 155 7.58 8.22 16.02
CA VAL A 155 8.86 8.67 16.58
C VAL A 155 10.03 8.36 15.65
N ILE A 156 10.28 7.08 15.36
CA ILE A 156 11.45 6.68 14.57
C ILE A 156 11.37 7.26 13.15
N VAL A 157 10.22 7.17 12.49
CA VAL A 157 10.03 7.73 11.14
C VAL A 157 10.29 9.25 11.15
N ASN A 158 9.87 9.97 12.19
CA ASN A 158 10.17 11.39 12.31
C ASN A 158 11.66 11.67 12.51
N ARG A 159 12.37 10.85 13.31
CA ARG A 159 13.82 10.93 13.49
C ARG A 159 14.55 10.66 12.18
N MET A 160 14.18 9.59 11.47
CA MET A 160 14.76 9.26 10.16
C MET A 160 14.57 10.40 9.14
N ALA A 161 13.41 11.07 9.16
CA ALA A 161 13.13 12.19 8.26
C ALA A 161 13.90 13.47 8.60
N LYS A 162 14.04 13.79 9.90
CA LYS A 162 14.48 15.13 10.36
C LYS A 162 15.87 15.17 10.95
N SER A 163 16.35 14.09 11.55
CA SER A 163 17.70 14.07 12.13
C SER A 163 18.75 14.21 11.04
N ARG A 164 19.87 14.82 11.41
CA ARG A 164 21.09 14.95 10.61
C ARG A 164 22.30 14.40 11.37
N ASP A 165 22.06 13.65 12.45
CA ASP A 165 23.08 12.92 13.18
C ASP A 165 23.19 11.50 12.59
N PRO A 166 24.29 11.15 11.89
CA PRO A 166 24.44 9.83 11.29
C PRO A 166 24.37 8.69 12.30
N ASP A 167 24.82 8.90 13.54
CA ASP A 167 24.84 7.86 14.56
C ASP A 167 23.43 7.58 15.12
N GLU A 168 22.63 8.63 15.32
CA GLU A 168 21.20 8.50 15.68
C GLU A 168 20.44 7.75 14.57
N LEU A 169 20.64 8.14 13.30
CA LEU A 169 20.00 7.49 12.16
C LEU A 169 20.40 6.02 12.05
N LYS A 170 21.69 5.71 12.24
CA LYS A 170 22.24 4.36 12.20
C LYS A 170 21.66 3.51 13.33
N TYR A 171 21.56 4.07 14.53
CA TYR A 171 20.98 3.41 15.70
C TYR A 171 19.55 2.97 15.43
N TYR A 172 18.67 3.90 15.05
CA TYR A 172 17.27 3.58 14.81
C TYR A 172 17.09 2.59 13.66
N TRP A 173 17.87 2.74 12.59
CA TRP A 173 17.87 1.81 11.47
C TRP A 173 18.17 0.37 11.92
N LEU A 174 19.21 0.21 12.75
CA LEU A 174 19.69 -1.08 13.22
C LEU A 174 18.75 -1.70 14.26
N GLU A 175 18.37 -0.93 15.28
CA GLU A 175 17.51 -1.43 16.36
C GLU A 175 16.13 -1.81 15.86
N TRP A 176 15.59 -1.09 14.86
CA TRP A 176 14.33 -1.48 14.24
C TRP A 176 14.40 -2.86 13.59
N ARG A 177 15.47 -3.16 12.85
CA ARG A 177 15.68 -4.47 12.19
C ARG A 177 15.89 -5.60 13.19
N LYS A 178 16.56 -5.34 14.31
CA LYS A 178 16.68 -6.28 15.43
C LYS A 178 15.32 -6.55 16.09
N ALA A 179 14.51 -5.52 16.30
CA ALA A 179 13.20 -5.62 16.94
C ALA A 179 12.13 -6.27 16.04
N THR A 180 12.33 -6.27 14.72
CA THR A 180 11.39 -6.79 13.71
C THR A 180 11.96 -7.96 12.93
N GLY A 181 12.67 -7.69 11.83
CA GLY A 181 13.18 -8.66 10.86
C GLY A 181 13.85 -9.86 11.49
N LYS A 182 14.83 -9.64 12.38
CA LYS A 182 15.54 -10.73 13.09
C LYS A 182 14.59 -11.69 13.82
N ARG A 183 13.50 -11.19 14.40
CA ARG A 183 12.49 -11.99 15.11
C ARG A 183 11.48 -12.67 14.18
N ILE A 184 11.32 -12.17 12.96
CA ILE A 184 10.40 -12.69 11.95
C ILE A 184 11.03 -13.82 11.14
N ARG A 185 12.37 -13.86 11.02
CA ARG A 185 13.11 -14.78 10.15
C ARG A 185 12.61 -16.23 10.15
N SER A 186 12.57 -16.88 11.31
CA SER A 186 12.18 -18.30 11.42
C SER A 186 10.71 -18.55 11.09
N LEU A 187 9.84 -17.56 11.33
CA LEU A 187 8.43 -17.62 10.94
C LEU A 187 8.30 -17.47 9.42
N TYR A 188 9.15 -16.64 8.81
CA TYR A 188 9.15 -16.45 7.37
C TYR A 188 9.52 -17.72 6.62
N GLU A 189 10.46 -18.53 7.15
CA GLU A 189 10.80 -19.84 6.59
C GLU A 189 9.59 -20.78 6.56
N GLN A 190 8.86 -20.90 7.68
CA GLN A 190 7.61 -21.68 7.75
C GLN A 190 6.54 -21.13 6.78
N TYR A 191 6.44 -19.81 6.68
CA TYR A 191 5.51 -19.17 5.76
C TYR A 191 5.84 -19.51 4.29
N VAL A 192 7.11 -19.52 3.89
CA VAL A 192 7.52 -19.87 2.52
C VAL A 192 7.13 -21.32 2.19
N GLU A 193 7.35 -22.25 3.11
CA GLU A 193 6.94 -23.65 2.95
C GLU A 193 5.42 -23.79 2.76
N LEU A 194 4.62 -23.08 3.57
CA LEU A 194 3.17 -23.09 3.47
C LEU A 194 2.66 -22.47 2.16
N MET A 195 3.32 -21.40 1.71
CA MET A 195 3.01 -20.76 0.42
C MET A 195 3.30 -21.68 -0.77
N ASP A 196 4.43 -22.39 -0.74
CA ASP A 196 4.79 -23.38 -1.77
C ASP A 196 3.80 -24.56 -1.82
N LEU A 197 3.43 -25.11 -0.66
CA LEU A 197 2.40 -26.15 -0.57
C LEU A 197 1.06 -25.66 -1.15
N THR A 198 0.69 -24.42 -0.84
CA THR A 198 -0.54 -23.81 -1.35
C THR A 198 -0.49 -23.69 -2.87
N ALA A 199 0.59 -23.14 -3.43
CA ALA A 199 0.76 -22.98 -4.87
C ALA A 199 0.62 -24.32 -5.61
N LYS A 200 1.35 -25.35 -5.15
CA LYS A 200 1.32 -26.70 -5.75
C LYS A 200 -0.07 -27.32 -5.68
N SER A 201 -0.77 -27.18 -4.56
CA SER A 201 -2.15 -27.69 -4.41
C SER A 201 -3.16 -26.98 -5.32
N ASN A 202 -2.86 -25.74 -5.74
CA ASN A 202 -3.66 -24.96 -6.68
C ASN A 202 -3.24 -25.18 -8.15
N GLY A 203 -2.21 -25.99 -8.42
CA GLY A 203 -1.72 -26.28 -9.76
C GLY A 203 -0.72 -25.28 -10.34
N PHE A 204 -0.13 -24.41 -9.50
CA PHE A 204 0.95 -23.50 -9.87
C PHE A 204 2.33 -24.12 -9.60
N SER A 205 3.37 -23.66 -10.29
CA SER A 205 4.77 -24.07 -10.06
C SER A 205 5.26 -23.64 -8.69
N ASP A 206 4.93 -22.41 -8.31
CA ASP A 206 5.38 -21.74 -7.10
C ASP A 206 4.41 -20.61 -6.69
N ALA A 207 4.62 -20.06 -5.49
CA ALA A 207 3.77 -19.02 -4.94
C ALA A 207 3.88 -17.67 -5.68
N GLY A 208 4.98 -17.42 -6.38
CA GLY A 208 5.16 -16.23 -7.22
C GLY A 208 4.24 -16.27 -8.43
N GLU A 209 4.16 -17.40 -9.13
CA GLU A 209 3.20 -17.61 -10.23
C GLU A 209 1.76 -17.41 -9.73
N MET A 210 1.41 -18.02 -8.60
CA MET A 210 0.09 -17.87 -7.99
C MET A 210 -0.25 -16.40 -7.68
N TRP A 211 0.70 -15.59 -7.20
CA TRP A 211 0.46 -14.17 -6.91
C TRP A 211 0.33 -13.30 -8.14
N THR A 212 1.22 -13.50 -9.12
CA THR A 212 1.24 -12.69 -10.34
C THR A 212 0.10 -13.03 -11.28
N ARG A 213 -0.61 -14.13 -11.04
CA ARG A 213 -1.79 -14.54 -11.80
C ARG A 213 -2.86 -13.47 -11.96
N ARG A 214 -3.00 -12.55 -11.00
CA ARG A 214 -3.97 -11.44 -11.05
C ARG A 214 -3.64 -10.35 -12.07
N TYR A 215 -2.42 -10.35 -12.61
CA TYR A 215 -2.02 -9.48 -13.72
C TYR A 215 -2.34 -10.08 -15.08
N GLU A 216 -2.65 -11.37 -15.15
CA GLU A 216 -2.99 -12.11 -16.39
C GLU A 216 -2.01 -11.81 -17.55
N THR A 217 -0.73 -11.67 -17.22
CA THR A 217 0.35 -11.29 -18.14
C THR A 217 1.41 -12.38 -18.12
N GLU A 218 1.71 -12.95 -19.28
CA GLU A 218 2.82 -13.90 -19.44
C GLU A 218 4.16 -13.19 -19.20
N ASP A 219 5.13 -13.91 -18.63
CA ASP A 219 6.47 -13.40 -18.32
C ASP A 219 6.47 -12.07 -17.53
N PHE A 220 5.47 -11.88 -16.64
CA PHE A 220 5.25 -10.64 -15.92
C PHE A 220 6.51 -10.07 -15.25
N MET A 221 7.29 -10.92 -14.56
CA MET A 221 8.52 -10.47 -13.89
C MET A 221 9.62 -10.01 -14.87
N GLN A 222 9.67 -10.59 -16.07
CA GLN A 222 10.59 -10.18 -17.12
C GLN A 222 10.18 -8.83 -17.71
N LEU A 223 8.88 -8.63 -17.95
CA LEU A 223 8.33 -7.35 -18.41
C LEU A 223 8.64 -6.21 -17.43
N LEU A 224 8.49 -6.46 -16.12
CA LEU A 224 8.88 -5.47 -15.11
C LEU A 224 10.38 -5.20 -15.10
N GLY A 225 11.19 -6.23 -15.35
CA GLY A 225 12.62 -6.09 -15.56
C GLY A 225 12.95 -5.15 -16.73
N SER A 226 12.30 -5.28 -17.89
CA SER A 226 12.52 -4.36 -19.00
C SER A 226 12.12 -2.93 -18.67
N HIS A 227 11.00 -2.72 -17.98
CA HIS A 227 10.59 -1.38 -17.56
C HIS A 227 11.53 -0.77 -16.53
N TRP A 228 12.14 -1.57 -15.66
CA TRP A 228 13.20 -1.09 -14.79
C TRP A 228 14.41 -0.60 -15.59
N GLU A 229 14.83 -1.37 -16.60
CA GLU A 229 15.96 -1.01 -17.46
C GLU A 229 15.70 0.31 -18.22
N ASP A 230 14.46 0.56 -18.65
CA ASP A 230 14.05 1.82 -19.27
C ASP A 230 14.18 3.02 -18.30
N MET A 231 13.85 2.80 -17.01
CA MET A 231 13.90 3.84 -15.97
C MET A 231 15.29 4.05 -15.38
N ARG A 232 16.18 3.05 -15.50
CA ARG A 232 17.50 3.05 -14.87
C ARG A 232 18.36 4.27 -15.23
N PRO A 233 18.40 4.81 -16.47
CA PRO A 233 19.18 6.00 -16.78
C PRO A 233 18.80 7.20 -15.91
N LEU A 234 17.50 7.49 -15.77
CA LEU A 234 17.01 8.59 -14.93
C LEU A 234 17.31 8.34 -13.45
N TYR A 235 17.13 7.09 -13.00
CA TYR A 235 17.48 6.71 -11.63
C TYR A 235 18.97 6.92 -11.33
N ASN A 236 19.86 6.56 -12.25
CA ASN A 236 21.30 6.70 -12.07
C ASN A 236 21.74 8.16 -11.92
N GLU A 237 21.15 9.06 -12.71
CA GLU A 237 21.39 10.51 -12.57
C GLU A 237 20.91 11.02 -11.20
N LEU A 238 19.71 10.62 -10.78
CA LEU A 238 19.18 10.98 -9.46
C LEU A 238 20.05 10.41 -8.32
N HIS A 239 20.48 9.15 -8.44
CA HIS A 239 21.33 8.47 -7.47
C HIS A 239 22.67 9.21 -7.33
N ALA A 240 23.31 9.54 -8.45
CA ALA A 240 24.58 10.29 -8.45
C ALA A 240 24.42 11.67 -7.81
N TYR A 241 23.34 12.39 -8.14
CA TYR A 241 23.01 13.68 -7.56
C TYR A 241 22.83 13.60 -6.03
N VAL A 242 22.03 12.63 -5.56
CA VAL A 242 21.77 12.40 -4.13
C VAL A 242 23.05 11.98 -3.41
N ARG A 243 23.82 11.06 -3.98
CA ARG A 243 25.09 10.60 -3.42
C ARG A 243 26.07 11.76 -3.23
N HIS A 244 26.17 12.65 -4.23
CA HIS A 244 27.02 13.82 -4.14
C HIS A 244 26.61 14.78 -3.02
N GLY A 245 25.32 15.11 -2.91
CA GLY A 245 24.86 15.98 -1.82
C GLY A 245 25.01 15.36 -0.43
N LEU A 246 24.84 14.03 -0.31
CA LEU A 246 25.14 13.31 0.93
C LEU A 246 26.65 13.29 1.25
N HIS A 247 27.51 13.17 0.24
CA HIS A 247 28.97 13.29 0.42
C HIS A 247 29.36 14.68 0.95
N GLN A 248 28.81 15.76 0.38
CA GLN A 248 29.06 17.12 0.85
C GLN A 248 28.65 17.31 2.32
N THR A 249 27.61 16.62 2.76
CA THR A 249 27.03 16.76 4.12
C THR A 249 27.73 15.87 5.14
N TYR A 250 27.92 14.60 4.79
CA TYR A 250 28.32 13.54 5.73
C TYR A 250 29.69 12.95 5.43
N GLY A 251 30.35 13.34 4.34
CA GLY A 251 31.60 12.72 3.90
C GLY A 251 32.72 12.79 4.94
N ALA A 252 32.80 13.88 5.70
CA ALA A 252 33.78 14.04 6.77
C ALA A 252 33.49 13.21 8.03
N VAL A 253 32.25 12.80 8.26
CA VAL A 253 31.79 12.22 9.54
C VAL A 253 31.39 10.75 9.42
N ASN A 254 30.97 10.29 8.24
CA ASN A 254 30.38 8.96 8.04
C ASN A 254 30.94 8.21 6.81
N ASN A 255 32.04 8.68 6.21
CA ASN A 255 32.61 8.10 4.97
C ASN A 255 31.60 7.96 3.83
N ALA A 256 30.55 8.79 3.78
CA ALA A 256 29.71 8.89 2.59
C ALA A 256 30.59 9.39 1.44
N THR A 257 30.76 8.60 0.37
CA THR A 257 31.68 8.96 -0.72
C THR A 257 30.93 9.32 -1.99
N ASP A 258 31.57 10.11 -2.87
CA ASP A 258 31.06 10.43 -4.20
C ASP A 258 30.99 9.22 -5.16
N THR A 259 31.53 8.07 -4.75
CA THR A 259 31.57 6.82 -5.52
C THR A 259 30.84 5.68 -4.81
N GLY A 260 30.47 4.63 -5.53
CA GLY A 260 29.85 3.44 -4.92
C GLY A 260 28.45 3.67 -4.38
N THR A 261 28.13 3.08 -3.23
CA THR A 261 26.77 3.02 -2.69
C THR A 261 26.46 4.13 -1.69
N ILE A 262 25.18 4.42 -1.51
CA ILE A 262 24.68 5.32 -0.45
C ILE A 262 24.41 4.49 0.82
N PRO A 263 24.94 4.88 2.00
CA PRO A 263 24.54 4.25 3.26
C PRO A 263 23.05 4.47 3.52
N VAL A 264 22.27 3.39 3.55
CA VAL A 264 20.79 3.46 3.53
C VAL A 264 20.17 4.29 4.67
N HIS A 265 20.78 4.31 5.86
CA HIS A 265 20.28 5.09 6.99
C HIS A 265 20.30 6.62 6.77
N LEU A 266 21.04 7.11 5.78
CA LEU A 266 21.15 8.53 5.45
C LEU A 266 20.12 9.00 4.42
N THR A 267 19.22 8.12 3.96
CA THR A 267 18.29 8.46 2.86
C THR A 267 17.05 9.23 3.32
N GLY A 268 16.93 9.54 4.61
CA GLY A 268 15.76 10.23 5.16
C GLY A 268 14.53 9.33 5.39
N ASP A 269 14.69 8.02 5.26
CA ASP A 269 13.62 7.02 5.43
C ASP A 269 14.15 5.76 6.12
N LEU A 270 13.30 5.08 6.90
CA LEU A 270 13.70 3.93 7.71
C LEU A 270 14.07 2.70 6.86
N TRP A 271 13.50 2.58 5.66
CA TRP A 271 13.73 1.47 4.72
C TRP A 271 14.64 1.86 3.56
N GLY A 272 14.74 3.16 3.30
CA GLY A 272 15.43 3.76 2.17
C GLY A 272 14.59 3.78 0.90
N GLU A 273 13.27 3.73 1.01
CA GLU A 273 12.35 3.72 -0.13
C GLU A 273 12.08 5.13 -0.68
N ASP A 274 11.85 6.07 0.22
CA ASP A 274 11.38 7.42 -0.09
C ASP A 274 12.45 8.43 0.31
N TRP A 275 12.99 9.18 -0.65
CA TRP A 275 14.11 10.10 -0.42
C TRP A 275 13.67 11.56 -0.31
N ARG A 276 12.36 11.82 -0.24
CA ARG A 276 11.77 13.17 -0.21
C ARG A 276 12.25 14.00 0.96
N ASN A 277 12.50 13.35 2.10
CA ASN A 277 12.99 14.01 3.31
C ASN A 277 14.42 14.58 3.16
N LEU A 278 15.14 14.21 2.10
CA LEU A 278 16.42 14.81 1.72
C LEU A 278 16.28 16.09 0.93
N TYR A 279 15.08 16.45 0.47
CA TYR A 279 14.90 17.59 -0.43
C TYR A 279 15.47 18.89 0.15
N GLN A 280 15.30 19.16 1.45
CA GLN A 280 15.86 20.35 2.09
C GLN A 280 17.39 20.41 1.98
N LEU A 281 18.05 19.25 1.99
CA LEU A 281 19.49 19.14 1.88
C LEU A 281 19.96 19.27 0.42
N LEU A 282 19.14 18.77 -0.50
CA LEU A 282 19.51 18.56 -1.90
C LEU A 282 18.82 19.56 -2.85
N ALA A 283 18.21 20.62 -2.36
CA ALA A 283 17.47 21.56 -3.20
C ALA A 283 18.44 22.25 -4.19
N PRO A 284 18.23 22.14 -5.52
CA PRO A 284 19.12 22.76 -6.50
C PRO A 284 19.21 24.28 -6.37
N TYR A 285 18.08 24.93 -6.05
CA TYR A 285 17.99 26.38 -5.89
C TYR A 285 17.44 26.72 -4.50
N HIS A 286 18.32 27.08 -3.56
CA HIS A 286 17.94 27.34 -2.17
C HIS A 286 17.12 28.62 -1.96
N ASP A 287 17.24 29.60 -2.87
CA ASP A 287 16.52 30.88 -2.78
C ASP A 287 15.04 30.78 -3.21
N ASP A 288 14.68 29.74 -3.97
CA ASP A 288 13.32 29.51 -4.46
C ASP A 288 12.68 28.32 -3.73
N LEU A 289 11.80 28.60 -2.76
CA LEU A 289 11.10 27.55 -2.01
C LEU A 289 10.29 26.61 -2.92
N ASN A 290 10.37 25.31 -2.66
CA ASN A 290 9.40 24.36 -3.19
C ASN A 290 8.08 24.55 -2.44
N TYR A 291 7.03 24.86 -3.19
CA TYR A 291 5.72 25.09 -2.64
C TYR A 291 5.07 23.81 -2.05
N MET A 292 5.61 22.62 -2.35
CA MET A 292 5.15 21.37 -1.75
C MET A 292 5.59 21.20 -0.29
N ASP A 293 6.61 21.90 0.19
CA ASP A 293 7.12 21.79 1.56
C ASP A 293 6.65 22.96 2.47
N ILE A 294 5.57 23.64 2.08
CA ILE A 294 5.01 24.81 2.79
C ILE A 294 4.49 24.49 4.20
N ASP A 295 4.31 23.21 4.56
CA ASP A 295 3.89 22.77 5.90
C ASP A 295 4.90 23.13 7.01
N LEU A 296 6.15 23.35 6.62
CA LEU A 296 7.22 23.76 7.52
C LEU A 296 7.01 25.17 8.10
N MET A 297 5.95 25.86 7.67
CA MET A 297 5.64 27.24 8.05
C MET A 297 4.61 27.34 9.19
N GLU A 298 4.14 26.21 9.76
CA GLU A 298 3.21 26.22 10.91
C GLU A 298 3.87 26.61 12.25
N LYS A 299 5.19 26.49 12.38
CA LYS A 299 5.90 26.91 13.60
C LYS A 299 6.60 28.24 13.38
N GLU A 300 6.05 29.29 13.99
CA GLU A 300 6.60 30.65 14.03
C GLU A 300 8.08 30.75 14.46
N ASN A 301 8.63 29.73 15.14
CA ASN A 301 9.95 29.79 15.79
C ASN A 301 11.01 28.82 15.23
N ASP A 302 10.67 27.93 14.28
CA ASP A 302 11.60 26.92 13.76
C ASP A 302 12.17 27.29 12.37
N LEU A 303 12.01 28.55 11.91
CA LEU A 303 12.70 29.01 10.71
C LEU A 303 14.20 29.06 11.02
N PRO A 304 15.06 28.21 10.43
CA PRO A 304 16.50 28.33 10.62
C PRO A 304 16.92 29.73 10.16
N ALA A 305 17.98 30.25 10.76
CA ALA A 305 18.62 31.52 10.40
C ALA A 305 19.26 31.52 8.98
N LEU A 306 18.72 30.74 8.04
CA LEU A 306 19.04 30.74 6.63
C LEU A 306 17.90 31.44 5.88
N LEU A 307 18.12 32.75 5.65
CA LEU A 307 17.76 33.56 4.47
C LEU A 307 17.10 34.90 4.79
N PRO A 308 17.87 36.00 4.80
CA PRO A 308 17.37 37.38 4.75
C PRO A 308 16.60 37.74 3.46
N THR A 309 16.57 36.86 2.46
CA THR A 309 15.95 37.08 1.13
C THR A 309 14.52 36.57 0.99
N MET A 310 13.95 35.94 2.02
CA MET A 310 12.63 35.28 1.98
C MET A 310 11.40 36.19 2.21
N ASN A 311 11.54 37.51 2.08
CA ASN A 311 10.47 38.44 2.45
C ASN A 311 9.23 38.37 1.53
N ASN A 312 9.34 37.95 0.26
CA ASN A 312 8.20 38.03 -0.65
C ASN A 312 7.31 36.76 -0.68
N VAL A 313 7.90 35.56 -0.63
CA VAL A 313 7.13 34.30 -0.64
C VAL A 313 6.53 34.01 0.73
N VAL A 314 7.31 34.20 1.81
CA VAL A 314 6.84 34.02 3.19
C VAL A 314 5.80 35.07 3.57
N ALA A 315 5.95 36.33 3.15
CA ALA A 315 4.93 37.35 3.39
C ALA A 315 3.65 37.12 2.57
N ALA A 316 3.74 36.67 1.30
CA ALA A 316 2.58 36.31 0.51
C ALA A 316 1.82 35.10 1.09
N ILE A 317 2.57 34.16 1.68
CA ILE A 317 2.04 33.03 2.44
C ILE A 317 1.37 33.49 3.76
N ARG A 318 1.92 34.50 4.44
CA ARG A 318 1.36 35.08 5.67
C ARG A 318 0.08 35.90 5.43
N THR A 319 -0.09 36.52 4.26
CA THR A 319 -1.23 37.41 3.96
C THR A 319 -2.41 36.71 3.28
N GLY A 320 -2.20 35.54 2.67
CA GLY A 320 -3.27 34.72 2.12
C GLY A 320 -4.00 33.97 3.22
N ASN A 321 -5.14 34.50 3.68
CA ASN A 321 -6.17 33.90 4.55
C ASN A 321 -6.07 32.36 4.79
N ARG A 322 -5.07 31.89 5.57
CA ARG A 322 -4.92 30.48 5.93
C ARG A 322 -5.94 30.14 7.01
N LYS A 323 -7.21 30.01 6.61
CA LYS A 323 -8.23 29.36 7.44
C LYS A 323 -7.68 27.97 7.78
N LYS A 324 -7.30 27.71 9.04
CA LYS A 324 -6.87 26.38 9.56
C LYS A 324 -7.43 25.26 8.68
N LEU A 325 -6.57 24.68 7.83
CA LEU A 325 -6.95 23.68 6.85
C LEU A 325 -7.12 22.38 7.64
N THR A 326 -8.33 22.11 8.12
CA THR A 326 -8.62 20.86 8.81
C THR A 326 -8.63 19.73 7.79
N VAL A 327 -8.33 18.49 8.22
CA VAL A 327 -8.40 17.32 7.34
C VAL A 327 -9.74 17.22 6.62
N ARG A 328 -10.85 17.52 7.32
CA ARG A 328 -12.18 17.55 6.72
C ARG A 328 -12.32 18.58 5.59
N LYS A 329 -11.67 19.74 5.70
CA LYS A 329 -11.63 20.72 4.60
C LYS A 329 -10.78 20.23 3.44
N MET A 330 -9.65 19.55 3.69
CA MET A 330 -8.85 18.93 2.63
C MET A 330 -9.69 17.94 1.80
N VAL A 331 -10.48 17.11 2.48
CA VAL A 331 -11.41 16.17 1.84
C VAL A 331 -12.47 16.90 1.02
N ASN A 332 -13.00 18.01 1.53
CA ASN A 332 -13.99 18.82 0.82
C ASN A 332 -13.39 19.52 -0.41
N GLU A 333 -12.15 20.00 -0.35
CA GLU A 333 -11.47 20.56 -1.53
C GLU A 333 -11.19 19.48 -2.57
N ALA A 334 -10.78 18.27 -2.15
CA ALA A 334 -10.61 17.14 -3.05
C ALA A 334 -11.95 16.71 -3.70
N GLU A 335 -13.05 16.65 -2.94
CA GLU A 335 -14.39 16.37 -3.50
C GLU A 335 -14.80 17.41 -4.56
N LYS A 336 -14.50 18.70 -4.36
CA LYS A 336 -14.77 19.73 -5.37
C LYS A 336 -14.01 19.49 -6.67
N MET A 337 -12.77 18.99 -6.60
CA MET A 337 -12.00 18.64 -7.79
C MET A 337 -12.71 17.54 -8.59
N PHE A 338 -13.12 16.44 -7.94
CA PHE A 338 -13.89 15.38 -8.60
C PHE A 338 -15.22 15.89 -9.15
N HIS A 339 -15.96 16.69 -8.37
CA HIS A 339 -17.21 17.26 -8.82
C HIS A 339 -17.03 18.17 -10.06
N SER A 340 -15.91 18.89 -10.16
CA SER A 340 -15.58 19.70 -11.35
C SER A 340 -15.30 18.85 -12.60
N LEU A 341 -14.94 17.58 -12.42
CA LEU A 341 -14.76 16.59 -13.49
C LEU A 341 -16.07 15.85 -13.82
N GLY A 342 -17.19 16.21 -13.20
CA GLY A 342 -18.50 15.59 -13.46
C GLY A 342 -18.85 14.41 -12.54
N PHE A 343 -18.06 14.14 -11.50
CA PHE A 343 -18.38 13.10 -10.53
C PHE A 343 -19.49 13.58 -9.57
N GLU A 344 -20.24 12.62 -9.04
CA GLU A 344 -21.26 12.85 -8.03
C GLU A 344 -20.64 13.27 -6.70
N LYS A 345 -21.43 13.91 -5.84
CA LYS A 345 -20.97 14.23 -4.48
C LYS A 345 -20.89 12.97 -3.64
N LEU A 346 -19.95 12.95 -2.70
CA LEU A 346 -19.83 11.86 -1.73
C LEU A 346 -21.09 11.81 -0.85
N PRO A 347 -21.61 10.61 -0.59
CA PRO A 347 -22.86 10.46 0.14
C PRO A 347 -22.71 10.93 1.60
N PRO A 348 -23.80 11.39 2.27
CA PRO A 348 -23.74 11.79 3.67
C PRO A 348 -23.19 10.70 4.62
N SER A 349 -23.38 9.43 4.26
CA SER A 349 -22.81 8.27 4.95
C SER A 349 -21.28 8.31 5.01
N PHE A 350 -20.61 8.71 3.92
CA PHE A 350 -19.15 8.82 3.86
C PHE A 350 -18.65 9.79 4.93
N TRP A 351 -19.26 10.97 5.00
CA TRP A 351 -18.90 12.04 5.92
C TRP A 351 -19.15 11.67 7.39
N ASN A 352 -20.19 10.89 7.67
CA ASN A 352 -20.58 10.52 9.03
C ASN A 352 -19.84 9.28 9.56
N LYS A 353 -19.45 8.35 8.68
CA LYS A 353 -18.85 7.07 9.07
C LYS A 353 -17.33 7.00 8.90
N SER A 354 -16.71 7.93 8.17
CA SER A 354 -15.26 7.95 7.96
C SER A 354 -14.49 8.49 9.17
N VAL A 355 -13.24 8.03 9.32
CA VAL A 355 -12.29 8.48 10.34
C VAL A 355 -11.21 9.34 9.68
N PHE A 356 -11.41 10.66 9.74
CA PHE A 356 -10.48 11.63 9.15
C PHE A 356 -9.23 11.87 10.01
N VAL A 357 -9.40 11.96 11.33
CA VAL A 357 -8.34 12.25 12.32
C VAL A 357 -8.39 11.17 13.40
N LYS A 358 -7.23 10.80 13.96
CA LYS A 358 -7.15 9.82 15.05
C LYS A 358 -7.94 10.31 16.28
N SER A 359 -8.76 9.44 16.85
CA SER A 359 -9.43 9.69 18.13
C SER A 359 -8.46 9.45 19.29
N ASN A 360 -8.53 10.26 20.35
CA ASN A 360 -7.75 10.04 21.57
C ASN A 360 -8.32 8.91 22.45
N VAL A 361 -9.56 8.48 22.19
CA VAL A 361 -10.31 7.57 23.06
C VAL A 361 -10.23 6.11 22.58
N SER A 362 -9.99 5.88 21.29
CA SER A 362 -9.89 4.55 20.71
C SER A 362 -8.51 4.28 20.14
N GLU A 363 -7.96 3.11 20.48
CA GLU A 363 -6.79 2.58 19.79
C GLU A 363 -7.21 2.16 18.38
N MET A 364 -6.44 2.54 17.36
CA MET A 364 -6.76 2.27 15.96
C MET A 364 -5.49 2.15 15.11
N THR A 365 -5.63 1.50 13.96
CA THR A 365 -4.56 1.45 12.95
C THR A 365 -4.54 2.74 12.13
N CYS A 366 -3.39 3.42 12.06
CA CYS A 366 -3.26 4.69 11.33
C CYS A 366 -2.73 4.59 9.91
N GLN A 367 -2.55 3.38 9.37
CA GLN A 367 -2.26 3.21 7.96
C GLN A 367 -3.45 3.73 7.10
N PRO A 368 -3.24 4.70 6.20
CA PRO A 368 -4.28 5.24 5.33
C PRO A 368 -4.95 4.15 4.48
N SER A 369 -6.28 4.09 4.47
CA SER A 369 -7.05 3.16 3.64
C SER A 369 -8.45 3.67 3.30
N VAL A 370 -9.01 3.15 2.22
CA VAL A 370 -10.39 3.40 1.79
C VAL A 370 -11.13 2.09 1.58
N TRP A 371 -12.44 2.11 1.81
CA TRP A 371 -13.26 0.91 1.93
C TRP A 371 -14.55 1.08 1.14
N ASP A 372 -14.77 0.22 0.15
CA ASP A 372 -16.09 -0.10 -0.36
C ASP A 372 -16.75 -1.09 0.59
N MET A 373 -17.84 -0.71 1.26
CA MET A 373 -18.58 -1.57 2.20
C MET A 373 -19.65 -2.44 1.51
N LEU A 374 -19.66 -2.46 0.17
CA LEU A 374 -20.46 -3.30 -0.72
C LEU A 374 -21.97 -3.06 -0.68
N GLY A 375 -22.48 -1.90 -0.25
CA GLY A 375 -23.92 -1.63 -0.34
C GLY A 375 -24.35 -0.20 -0.06
N ASN A 376 -25.48 0.21 -0.65
CA ASN A 376 -26.13 1.51 -0.46
C ASN A 376 -25.19 2.73 -0.55
N ASN A 377 -24.21 2.71 -1.46
CA ASN A 377 -23.18 3.75 -1.55
C ASN A 377 -22.44 4.00 -0.20
N ASP A 378 -22.18 2.95 0.58
CA ASP A 378 -21.40 3.06 1.83
C ASP A 378 -19.91 2.92 1.54
N TYR A 379 -19.28 4.07 1.26
CA TYR A 379 -17.83 4.20 1.13
C TYR A 379 -17.26 4.87 2.38
N ARG A 380 -16.07 4.46 2.80
CA ARG A 380 -15.43 5.02 3.99
C ARG A 380 -13.93 5.24 3.82
N MET A 381 -13.41 6.21 4.57
CA MET A 381 -11.99 6.53 4.64
C MET A 381 -11.48 6.44 6.08
N LYS A 382 -10.29 5.84 6.26
CA LYS A 382 -9.54 5.81 7.53
C LYS A 382 -8.15 6.38 7.28
N PHE A 383 -7.83 7.53 7.85
CA PHE A 383 -6.61 8.28 7.48
C PHE A 383 -5.68 8.66 8.64
N CYS A 384 -6.19 8.97 9.84
CA CYS A 384 -5.38 9.61 10.90
C CYS A 384 -4.64 10.88 10.42
N GLY A 385 -5.28 11.66 9.53
CA GLY A 385 -4.64 12.77 8.85
C GLY A 385 -4.22 13.91 9.77
N LYS A 386 -3.19 14.60 9.32
CA LYS A 386 -2.61 15.84 9.84
C LYS A 386 -2.84 16.94 8.81
N SER A 387 -2.65 18.19 9.22
CA SER A 387 -2.84 19.35 8.35
C SER A 387 -1.57 19.64 7.54
N THR A 388 -1.17 18.70 6.67
CA THR A 388 0.03 18.83 5.82
C THR A 388 -0.32 18.74 4.33
N MET A 389 0.50 19.30 3.45
CA MET A 389 0.49 19.17 1.99
C MET A 389 0.61 17.71 1.56
N ASP A 390 1.50 16.94 2.18
CA ASP A 390 1.61 15.50 1.90
C ASP A 390 0.27 14.79 2.19
N ASP A 391 -0.40 15.14 3.30
CA ASP A 391 -1.70 14.58 3.64
C ASP A 391 -2.82 15.14 2.75
N PHE A 392 -2.71 16.38 2.27
CA PHE A 392 -3.61 16.96 1.28
C PHE A 392 -3.56 16.18 -0.03
N PHE A 393 -2.37 15.87 -0.54
CA PHE A 393 -2.21 15.04 -1.75
C PHE A 393 -2.67 13.61 -1.50
N LYS A 394 -2.41 13.06 -0.31
CA LYS A 394 -2.88 11.71 0.05
C LYS A 394 -4.41 11.62 0.05
N VAL A 395 -5.09 12.66 0.51
CA VAL A 395 -6.56 12.76 0.44
C VAL A 395 -7.06 12.67 -1.00
N HIS A 396 -6.39 13.31 -1.97
CA HIS A 396 -6.76 13.21 -3.38
C HIS A 396 -6.61 11.79 -3.93
N GLU A 397 -5.51 11.11 -3.59
CA GLU A 397 -5.32 9.69 -3.95
C GLU A 397 -6.43 8.80 -3.35
N MET A 398 -6.79 9.04 -2.09
CA MET A 398 -7.81 8.26 -1.40
C MET A 398 -9.20 8.47 -2.00
N LEU A 399 -9.56 9.71 -2.34
CA LEU A 399 -10.85 9.99 -2.97
C LEU A 399 -10.91 9.43 -4.39
N ALA A 400 -9.81 9.46 -5.15
CA ALA A 400 -9.77 8.84 -6.48
C ALA A 400 -10.16 7.35 -6.43
N LYS A 401 -9.70 6.63 -5.40
CA LYS A 401 -10.06 5.22 -5.20
C LYS A 401 -11.53 5.05 -4.81
N ILE A 402 -12.08 5.95 -3.99
CA ILE A 402 -13.51 5.94 -3.64
C ILE A 402 -14.37 6.18 -4.87
N GLU A 403 -14.01 7.17 -5.69
CA GLU A 403 -14.72 7.43 -6.95
C GLU A 403 -14.62 6.23 -7.89
N TYR A 404 -13.47 5.57 -7.96
CA TYR A 404 -13.30 4.34 -8.72
C TYR A 404 -14.21 3.20 -8.21
N PHE A 405 -14.37 3.04 -6.89
CA PHE A 405 -15.33 2.11 -6.31
C PHE A 405 -16.76 2.41 -6.77
N ALA A 406 -17.12 3.69 -6.78
CA ALA A 406 -18.45 4.13 -7.21
C ALA A 406 -18.72 3.84 -8.69
N GLN A 407 -17.70 3.83 -9.55
CA GLN A 407 -17.86 3.53 -10.98
C GLN A 407 -18.19 2.06 -11.26
N TYR A 408 -17.63 1.12 -10.50
CA TYR A 408 -17.89 -0.32 -10.70
C TYR A 408 -18.95 -0.91 -9.77
N GLN A 409 -19.63 -0.09 -8.96
CA GLN A 409 -20.56 -0.56 -7.92
C GLN A 409 -21.72 -1.43 -8.43
N ASN A 410 -22.12 -1.25 -9.70
CA ASN A 410 -23.23 -1.98 -10.32
C ASN A 410 -22.78 -3.25 -11.05
N LEU A 411 -21.48 -3.54 -11.09
CA LEU A 411 -20.98 -4.80 -11.63
C LEU A 411 -21.28 -5.96 -10.67
N SER A 412 -21.27 -7.18 -11.20
CA SER A 412 -21.34 -8.38 -10.38
C SER A 412 -20.17 -8.44 -9.41
N PHE A 413 -20.37 -9.11 -8.27
CA PHE A 413 -19.40 -9.14 -7.18
C PHE A 413 -17.93 -9.41 -7.63
N PRO A 414 -17.64 -10.39 -8.51
CA PRO A 414 -16.27 -10.68 -8.94
C PRO A 414 -15.62 -9.57 -9.77
N PHE A 415 -16.42 -8.69 -10.37
CA PHE A 415 -15.94 -7.57 -11.18
C PHE A 415 -15.83 -6.26 -10.38
N ARG A 416 -16.17 -6.25 -9.08
CA ARG A 416 -15.99 -5.08 -8.20
C ARG A 416 -14.56 -4.98 -7.68
N GLU A 417 -13.61 -5.02 -8.60
CA GLU A 417 -12.18 -4.88 -8.35
C GLU A 417 -11.53 -4.08 -9.48
N ALA A 418 -10.31 -3.60 -9.23
CA ALA A 418 -9.51 -2.95 -10.27
C ALA A 418 -9.09 -3.95 -11.35
N ALA A 419 -8.90 -3.46 -12.59
CA ALA A 419 -8.49 -4.28 -13.73
C ALA A 419 -7.26 -5.17 -13.45
N ASN A 420 -6.31 -4.65 -12.66
CA ASN A 420 -5.25 -5.41 -12.02
C ASN A 420 -4.92 -4.75 -10.66
N PRO A 421 -4.12 -5.39 -9.79
CA PRO A 421 -3.81 -4.85 -8.46
C PRO A 421 -3.12 -3.47 -8.42
N SER A 422 -2.51 -3.02 -9.53
CA SER A 422 -1.82 -1.72 -9.63
C SER A 422 -2.72 -0.59 -10.12
N PHE A 423 -3.77 -0.91 -10.87
CA PHE A 423 -4.54 0.08 -11.63
C PHE A 423 -5.25 1.12 -10.75
N GLY A 424 -5.81 0.69 -9.63
CA GLY A 424 -6.46 1.62 -8.68
C GLY A 424 -5.48 2.58 -8.01
N ASP A 425 -4.23 2.14 -7.77
CA ASP A 425 -3.16 3.00 -7.26
C ASP A 425 -2.67 3.97 -8.36
N ALA A 426 -2.60 3.51 -9.63
CA ALA A 426 -2.18 4.32 -10.77
C ALA A 426 -3.14 5.48 -11.08
N ILE A 427 -4.45 5.23 -11.09
CA ILE A 427 -5.47 6.29 -11.24
C ILE A 427 -5.35 7.31 -10.10
N ALA A 428 -5.21 6.82 -8.87
CA ALA A 428 -5.07 7.67 -7.70
C ALA A 428 -3.83 8.58 -7.78
N GLY A 429 -2.70 8.01 -8.20
CA GLY A 429 -1.47 8.75 -8.47
C GLY A 429 -1.65 9.83 -9.55
N ALA A 430 -2.28 9.48 -10.67
CA ALA A 430 -2.50 10.40 -11.78
C ALA A 430 -3.36 11.63 -11.39
N ILE A 431 -4.38 11.42 -10.56
CA ILE A 431 -5.20 12.52 -10.02
C ILE A 431 -4.40 13.35 -9.01
N ALA A 432 -3.61 12.71 -8.15
CA ALA A 432 -2.77 13.41 -7.19
C ALA A 432 -1.69 14.27 -7.88
N LEU A 433 -1.15 13.85 -9.03
CA LEU A 433 -0.24 14.68 -9.85
C LEU A 433 -0.91 16.01 -10.26
N SER A 434 -2.18 15.98 -10.68
CA SER A 434 -2.95 17.19 -10.98
C SER A 434 -3.13 18.09 -9.75
N ALA A 435 -3.42 17.50 -8.59
CA ALA A 435 -3.56 18.21 -7.32
C ALA A 435 -2.24 18.84 -6.83
N LYS A 436 -1.09 18.21 -7.14
CA LYS A 436 0.26 18.72 -6.86
C LYS A 436 0.68 19.88 -7.78
N SER A 437 -0.04 20.13 -8.86
CA SER A 437 0.31 21.19 -9.80
C SER A 437 0.21 22.58 -9.15
N ARG A 438 1.21 23.43 -9.41
CA ARG A 438 1.22 24.83 -8.96
C ARG A 438 -0.06 25.55 -9.34
N ARG A 439 -0.52 25.36 -10.59
CA ARG A 439 -1.74 25.97 -11.11
C ARG A 439 -2.96 25.59 -10.27
N HIS A 440 -3.11 24.33 -9.91
CA HIS A 440 -4.21 23.89 -9.04
C HIS A 440 -4.15 24.59 -7.69
N LEU A 441 -3.00 24.55 -7.01
CA LEU A 441 -2.81 25.15 -5.69
C LEU A 441 -3.03 26.68 -5.70
N GLU A 442 -2.67 27.37 -6.79
CA GLU A 442 -2.97 28.79 -6.99
C GLU A 442 -4.47 29.05 -7.20
N MET A 443 -5.18 28.18 -7.93
CA MET A 443 -6.62 28.30 -8.15
C MET A 443 -7.43 28.15 -6.87
N ILE A 444 -7.04 27.24 -5.98
CA ILE A 444 -7.70 27.04 -4.68
C ILE A 444 -7.15 27.95 -3.58
N ASN A 445 -6.27 28.90 -3.93
CA ASN A 445 -5.63 29.86 -3.02
C ASN A 445 -4.83 29.22 -1.88
N MET A 446 -4.27 28.02 -2.10
CA MET A 446 -3.32 27.42 -1.16
C MET A 446 -1.92 28.05 -1.25
N ILE A 447 -1.56 28.53 -2.45
CA ILE A 447 -0.32 29.27 -2.68
C ILE A 447 -0.62 30.56 -3.47
N PRO A 448 0.20 31.61 -3.32
CA PRO A 448 -0.01 32.86 -4.05
C PRO A 448 0.24 32.68 -5.54
N ARG A 449 -0.57 33.35 -6.37
CA ARG A 449 -0.33 33.46 -7.81
C ARG A 449 0.97 34.19 -8.07
N GLN A 450 1.85 33.58 -8.84
CA GLN A 450 3.14 34.14 -9.19
C GLN A 450 3.51 33.77 -10.61
N LYS A 451 4.43 34.52 -11.21
CA LYS A 451 4.99 34.16 -12.50
C LYS A 451 5.72 32.82 -12.36
N ARG A 452 5.62 31.97 -13.39
CA ARG A 452 6.39 30.73 -13.49
C ARG A 452 7.89 31.06 -13.47
N ILE A 453 8.63 30.36 -12.61
CA ILE A 453 10.07 30.51 -12.39
C ILE A 453 10.69 29.13 -12.66
N LYS A 454 11.72 29.07 -13.50
CA LYS A 454 12.31 27.81 -13.97
C LYS A 454 12.97 27.03 -12.83
N GLU A 455 13.56 27.76 -11.91
CA GLU A 455 14.20 27.29 -10.70
C GLU A 455 13.18 26.60 -9.78
N ALA A 456 12.02 27.21 -9.57
CA ALA A 456 10.90 26.62 -8.81
C ALA A 456 10.35 25.35 -9.47
N ASP A 457 10.25 25.31 -10.80
CA ASP A 457 9.85 24.09 -11.52
C ASP A 457 10.89 22.98 -11.35
N THR A 458 12.18 23.32 -11.40
CA THR A 458 13.27 22.34 -11.20
C THR A 458 13.22 21.77 -9.79
N ASN A 459 13.04 22.63 -8.79
CA ASN A 459 12.85 22.23 -7.40
C ASN A 459 11.65 21.30 -7.21
N PHE A 460 10.51 21.58 -7.86
CA PHE A 460 9.35 20.70 -7.88
C PHE A 460 9.70 19.32 -8.49
N LEU A 461 10.36 19.29 -9.64
CA LEU A 461 10.73 18.05 -10.32
C LEU A 461 11.73 17.21 -9.52
N VAL A 462 12.72 17.82 -8.86
CA VAL A 462 13.66 17.10 -7.99
C VAL A 462 12.93 16.50 -6.78
N ARG A 463 12.04 17.25 -6.13
CA ARG A 463 11.22 16.73 -5.02
C ARG A 463 10.31 15.58 -5.46
N MET A 464 9.75 15.65 -6.67
CA MET A 464 8.97 14.56 -7.29
C MET A 464 9.85 13.35 -7.63
N ALA A 465 11.07 13.57 -8.13
CA ALA A 465 12.01 12.49 -8.45
C ALA A 465 12.46 11.73 -7.19
N LEU A 466 12.75 12.46 -6.10
CA LEU A 466 13.04 11.87 -4.79
C LEU A 466 11.86 11.05 -4.21
N GLU A 467 10.63 11.29 -4.67
CA GLU A 467 9.44 10.50 -4.33
C GLU A 467 9.27 9.29 -5.22
N LYS A 468 9.13 9.54 -6.53
CA LYS A 468 8.61 8.59 -7.49
C LYS A 468 9.72 7.79 -8.13
N VAL A 469 10.83 8.42 -8.51
CA VAL A 469 11.94 7.73 -9.17
C VAL A 469 12.79 6.97 -8.16
N ALA A 470 13.07 7.56 -7.00
CA ALA A 470 13.88 6.93 -5.96
C ALA A 470 13.28 5.63 -5.40
N SER A 471 11.94 5.53 -5.38
CA SER A 471 11.19 4.39 -4.85
C SER A 471 11.03 3.23 -5.83
N LEU A 472 11.20 3.45 -7.14
CA LEU A 472 11.09 2.41 -8.18
C LEU A 472 11.97 1.17 -7.92
N PRO A 473 13.30 1.29 -7.70
CA PRO A 473 14.13 0.10 -7.49
C PRO A 473 13.68 -0.66 -6.24
N TYR A 474 13.38 0.05 -5.15
CA TYR A 474 12.91 -0.58 -3.91
C TYR A 474 11.60 -1.34 -4.12
N SER A 475 10.65 -0.72 -4.84
CA SER A 475 9.35 -1.32 -5.12
C SER A 475 9.43 -2.55 -6.01
N TYR A 476 10.39 -2.56 -6.94
CA TYR A 476 10.66 -3.70 -7.80
C TYR A 476 11.32 -4.87 -7.05
N ILE A 477 12.41 -4.58 -6.31
CA ILE A 477 13.25 -5.65 -5.75
C ILE A 477 12.65 -6.41 -4.58
N ILE A 478 11.68 -5.85 -3.83
CA ILE A 478 11.02 -6.59 -2.74
C ILE A 478 10.37 -7.86 -3.28
N ASP A 479 9.51 -7.72 -4.29
CA ASP A 479 8.80 -8.87 -4.83
C ASP A 479 9.67 -9.65 -5.82
N LEU A 480 10.68 -9.05 -6.46
CA LEU A 480 11.70 -9.83 -7.17
C LEU A 480 12.41 -10.81 -6.22
N TRP A 481 12.83 -10.34 -5.04
CA TRP A 481 13.43 -11.20 -4.03
C TRP A 481 12.47 -12.30 -3.58
N ARG A 482 11.21 -11.95 -3.28
CA ARG A 482 10.20 -12.93 -2.82
C ARG A 482 9.88 -13.98 -3.90
N HIS A 483 9.79 -13.57 -5.16
CA HIS A 483 9.64 -14.49 -6.29
C HIS A 483 10.79 -15.48 -6.36
N ARG A 484 12.04 -15.01 -6.29
CA ARG A 484 13.22 -15.88 -6.32
C ARG A 484 13.29 -16.81 -5.10
N VAL A 485 12.79 -16.40 -3.94
CA VAL A 485 12.61 -17.29 -2.77
C VAL A 485 11.57 -18.37 -3.05
N PHE A 486 10.40 -18.03 -3.61
CA PHE A 486 9.37 -19.03 -3.92
C PHE A 486 9.78 -20.02 -5.01
N GLN A 487 10.60 -19.57 -5.96
CA GLN A 487 11.17 -20.41 -7.01
C GLN A 487 12.31 -21.30 -6.50
N GLY A 488 12.78 -21.10 -5.25
CA GLY A 488 13.90 -21.83 -4.68
C GLY A 488 15.28 -21.37 -5.18
N GLU A 489 15.37 -20.28 -5.93
CA GLU A 489 16.63 -19.68 -6.38
C GLU A 489 17.42 -19.07 -5.21
N ILE A 490 16.71 -18.54 -4.20
CA ILE A 490 17.31 -18.01 -2.97
C ILE A 490 16.99 -18.99 -1.82
N PRO A 491 17.97 -19.81 -1.37
CA PRO A 491 17.78 -20.67 -0.22
C PRO A 491 17.69 -19.86 1.08
N ASN A 492 17.04 -20.42 2.10
CA ASN A 492 16.88 -19.76 3.42
C ASN A 492 18.21 -19.36 4.09
N SER A 493 19.31 -20.04 3.75
CA SER A 493 20.67 -19.75 4.23
C SER A 493 21.30 -18.52 3.58
N GLN A 494 20.64 -17.87 2.62
CA GLN A 494 21.14 -16.69 1.89
C GLN A 494 20.08 -15.59 1.78
N TYR A 495 19.06 -15.61 2.65
CA TYR A 495 17.97 -14.64 2.59
C TYR A 495 18.47 -13.21 2.69
N ASN A 496 19.34 -12.94 3.66
CA ASN A 496 19.78 -11.57 3.92
C ASN A 496 20.88 -11.12 2.95
N GLU A 497 21.80 -12.01 2.60
CA GLU A 497 22.84 -11.80 1.59
C GLU A 497 22.21 -11.41 0.23
N LYS A 498 21.28 -12.22 -0.28
CA LYS A 498 20.64 -11.96 -1.58
C LYS A 498 19.74 -10.74 -1.57
N TRP A 499 19.17 -10.39 -0.42
CA TRP A 499 18.48 -9.11 -0.26
C TRP A 499 19.43 -7.93 -0.46
N TRP A 500 20.60 -7.96 0.19
CA TRP A 500 21.60 -6.89 0.07
C TRP A 500 22.31 -6.85 -1.29
N GLU A 501 22.46 -7.99 -1.97
CA GLU A 501 22.92 -8.04 -3.36
C GLU A 501 21.96 -7.25 -4.28
N LEU A 502 20.65 -7.52 -4.19
CA LEU A 502 19.64 -6.80 -4.98
C LEU A 502 19.57 -5.31 -4.61
N ARG A 503 19.64 -4.96 -3.32
CA ARG A 503 19.70 -3.56 -2.86
C ARG A 503 20.90 -2.82 -3.43
N THR A 504 22.06 -3.47 -3.45
CA THR A 504 23.29 -2.88 -3.99
C THR A 504 23.20 -2.72 -5.51
N GLN A 505 22.74 -3.75 -6.21
CA GLN A 505 22.69 -3.78 -7.67
C GLN A 505 21.65 -2.80 -8.25
N TYR A 506 20.43 -2.79 -7.70
CA TYR A 506 19.31 -2.03 -8.28
C TYR A 506 19.15 -0.66 -7.64
N GLN A 507 19.38 -0.54 -6.33
CA GLN A 507 19.19 0.71 -5.60
C GLN A 507 20.53 1.41 -5.30
N GLY A 508 21.68 0.77 -5.48
CA GLY A 508 22.96 1.39 -5.17
C GLY A 508 23.08 1.83 -3.70
N VAL A 509 22.49 1.09 -2.77
CA VAL A 509 22.57 1.38 -1.32
C VAL A 509 23.25 0.22 -0.59
N SER A 510 23.90 0.55 0.53
CA SER A 510 24.57 -0.43 1.40
C SER A 510 24.09 -0.30 2.85
N PRO A 511 24.18 -1.38 3.65
CA PRO A 511 23.88 -1.30 5.07
C PRO A 511 24.98 -0.49 5.80
N PRO A 512 24.64 0.26 6.87
CA PRO A 512 25.61 1.04 7.63
C PRO A 512 26.48 0.21 8.60
N VAL A 513 26.20 -1.08 8.70
CA VAL A 513 26.92 -2.08 9.48
C VAL A 513 26.97 -3.38 8.71
N GLU A 514 27.96 -4.21 8.98
CA GLU A 514 28.01 -5.57 8.45
C GLU A 514 26.76 -6.35 8.89
N ARG A 515 26.21 -7.14 7.96
CA ARG A 515 25.01 -7.95 8.17
C ARG A 515 25.36 -9.41 7.95
N ASN A 516 24.66 -10.31 8.63
CA ASN A 516 24.85 -11.74 8.49
C ASN A 516 23.49 -12.45 8.32
N GLU A 517 23.51 -13.78 8.29
CA GLU A 517 22.31 -14.59 8.08
C GLU A 517 21.50 -14.84 9.36
N GLU A 518 21.90 -14.32 10.53
CA GLU A 518 20.98 -14.19 11.67
C GLU A 518 20.05 -12.98 11.52
N ASP A 519 20.41 -12.03 10.65
CA ASP A 519 19.58 -10.90 10.31
C ASP A 519 18.54 -11.29 9.24
N PHE A 520 17.47 -10.50 9.13
CA PHE A 520 16.45 -10.66 8.10
C PHE A 520 15.87 -9.29 7.76
N ASP A 521 16.65 -8.47 7.07
CA ASP A 521 16.36 -7.04 6.91
C ASP A 521 15.13 -6.76 6.05
N ILE A 522 14.83 -7.61 5.07
CA ILE A 522 13.59 -7.47 4.28
C ILE A 522 12.34 -7.65 5.17
N GLY A 523 12.42 -8.48 6.21
CA GLY A 523 11.36 -8.66 7.20
C GLY A 523 11.11 -7.44 8.09
N SER A 524 11.95 -6.40 8.02
CA SER A 524 11.71 -5.14 8.73
C SER A 524 10.73 -4.22 8.02
N LYS A 525 10.10 -4.65 6.91
CA LYS A 525 9.04 -3.95 6.16
C LYS A 525 7.67 -4.63 6.40
N LEU A 526 6.65 -3.83 6.68
CA LEU A 526 5.31 -4.33 7.05
C LEU A 526 4.72 -5.27 5.99
N GLU A 527 4.85 -4.92 4.71
CA GLU A 527 4.27 -5.68 3.60
C GLU A 527 4.85 -7.09 3.51
N VAL A 528 6.10 -7.28 3.90
CA VAL A 528 6.74 -8.60 3.95
C VAL A 528 6.22 -9.38 5.16
N ALA A 529 6.14 -8.74 6.33
CA ALA A 529 5.62 -9.34 7.57
C ALA A 529 4.12 -9.69 7.50
N ALA A 530 3.36 -8.94 6.70
CA ALA A 530 1.91 -9.05 6.57
C ALA A 530 1.45 -9.71 5.26
N ASN A 531 2.38 -10.31 4.51
CA ASN A 531 2.09 -10.99 3.25
C ASN A 531 1.30 -10.13 2.23
N LYS A 532 1.73 -8.88 2.02
CA LYS A 532 1.13 -7.98 1.03
C LYS A 532 2.07 -7.88 -0.19
N PRO A 533 1.59 -8.16 -1.41
CA PRO A 533 2.38 -7.92 -2.62
C PRO A 533 2.78 -6.44 -2.75
N TYR A 534 4.04 -6.21 -3.08
CA TYR A 534 4.65 -4.89 -3.21
C TYR A 534 4.79 -4.43 -4.65
N ILE A 535 4.86 -5.36 -5.60
CA ILE A 535 5.14 -5.11 -7.02
C ILE A 535 4.13 -4.17 -7.66
N LYS A 536 2.92 -4.11 -7.09
CA LYS A 536 1.88 -3.19 -7.53
C LYS A 536 2.31 -1.73 -7.47
N TYR A 537 3.19 -1.35 -6.54
CA TYR A 537 3.65 0.02 -6.41
C TYR A 537 4.55 0.40 -7.58
N PHE A 538 5.47 -0.48 -7.98
CA PHE A 538 6.33 -0.27 -9.15
C PHE A 538 5.50 -0.02 -10.42
N LEU A 539 4.58 -0.94 -10.73
CA LEU A 539 3.76 -0.82 -11.93
C LEU A 539 2.79 0.38 -11.84
N SER A 540 2.21 0.65 -10.67
CA SER A 540 1.32 1.80 -10.48
C SER A 540 2.03 3.14 -10.70
N THR A 541 3.30 3.26 -10.30
CA THR A 541 4.11 4.46 -10.51
C THR A 541 4.44 4.68 -11.98
N LEU A 542 4.56 3.63 -12.80
CA LEU A 542 4.74 3.81 -14.24
C LEU A 542 3.41 4.22 -14.90
N MET A 543 2.34 3.48 -14.57
CA MET A 543 1.01 3.71 -15.14
C MET A 543 0.41 5.06 -14.76
N GLU A 544 0.70 5.60 -13.56
CA GLU A 544 0.16 6.91 -13.15
C GLU A 544 0.60 8.03 -14.10
N PHE A 545 1.84 8.00 -14.61
CA PHE A 545 2.33 9.01 -15.56
C PHE A 545 1.74 8.80 -16.96
N GLN A 546 1.57 7.55 -17.40
CA GLN A 546 0.88 7.25 -18.67
C GLN A 546 -0.59 7.72 -18.65
N ILE A 547 -1.29 7.46 -17.55
CA ILE A 547 -2.67 7.91 -17.36
C ILE A 547 -2.71 9.44 -17.27
N HIS A 548 -1.80 10.07 -16.52
CA HIS A 548 -1.75 11.52 -16.39
C HIS A 548 -1.48 12.20 -17.74
N GLU A 549 -0.53 11.69 -18.53
CA GLU A 549 -0.25 12.15 -19.89
C GLU A 549 -1.50 12.08 -20.78
N ALA A 550 -2.14 10.91 -20.86
CA ALA A 550 -3.34 10.72 -21.66
C ALA A 550 -4.50 11.65 -21.22
N LEU A 551 -4.68 11.86 -19.90
CA LEU A 551 -5.68 12.79 -19.38
C LEU A 551 -5.35 14.24 -19.74
N CYS A 552 -4.08 14.64 -19.69
CA CYS A 552 -3.63 15.97 -20.09
C CYS A 552 -3.86 16.21 -21.58
N GLU A 553 -3.51 15.25 -22.45
CA GLU A 553 -3.76 15.36 -23.90
C GLU A 553 -5.25 15.52 -24.23
N GLN A 554 -6.13 14.84 -23.51
CA GLN A 554 -7.59 14.98 -23.69
C GLN A 554 -8.15 16.30 -23.15
N ALA A 555 -7.49 16.91 -22.15
CA ALA A 555 -7.94 18.17 -21.57
C ALA A 555 -7.65 19.39 -22.47
N GLY A 556 -6.79 19.24 -23.48
CA GLY A 556 -6.31 20.33 -24.35
C GLY A 556 -5.19 21.13 -23.71
#